data_AF-A0A4U0VXP2-F1
#
_entry.id   AF-A0A4U0VXP2-F1
#
_cell.length_a   1.000
_cell.length_b   1.000
_cell.length_c   1.000
_cell.angle_alpha   90.00
_cell.angle_beta   90.00
_cell.angle_gamma   90.00
#
_symmetry.space_group_name_H-M   'P 1'
#
loop_
_entity.id
_entity.type
_entity.pdbx_description
1 polymer ?
#
loop_
_entity_poly.entity_id
_entity_poly.type
_entity_poly.pdbx_seq_one_letter_code
_entity_poly.pdbx_strand_id
1 'polypeptide(L)'
;MHRTYSMRQSRAPTASQIQNPPPPSSSTKANRLFGRSHIGHTFRKSAAGAFGPDLAKKLSQLVKMEKNVMRSMELVGRERMEVAQQLSIWGEACDDDVSDVTDKLGVLIYEIGELEDQFVDRYDQYRVTIKSIRNIEASVQPSRDRKQKITDQIAQLKYKEPNSPKIVVLEQEL
;
A
#
# COMPACT_ATOMS: atom_id res chain seq x y z
N MET A 1 -35.43 18.93 -15.27
CA MET A 1 -34.37 18.90 -16.30
C MET A 1 -33.52 17.66 -16.07
N HIS A 2 -33.77 16.58 -16.82
CA HIS A 2 -33.01 15.35 -16.72
C HIS A 2 -31.56 15.62 -17.15
N ARG A 3 -30.61 15.56 -16.22
CA ARG A 3 -29.19 15.42 -16.58
C ARG A 3 -29.07 14.02 -17.17
N THR A 4 -28.94 13.90 -18.49
CA THR A 4 -28.63 12.64 -19.16
C THR A 4 -27.22 12.23 -18.72
N TYR A 5 -27.15 11.40 -17.68
CA TYR A 5 -25.93 10.67 -17.37
C TYR A 5 -25.68 9.75 -18.57
N SER A 6 -24.55 9.92 -19.24
CA SER A 6 -24.20 9.06 -20.38
C SER A 6 -22.70 8.91 -20.42
N MET A 7 -22.23 7.70 -20.73
CA MET A 7 -20.80 7.46 -20.98
C MET A 7 -20.34 8.14 -22.26
N ARG A 8 -21.27 8.46 -23.16
CA ARG A 8 -20.99 8.99 -24.51
C ARG A 8 -21.03 10.52 -24.57
N GLN A 9 -21.44 11.20 -23.49
CA GLN A 9 -21.48 12.66 -23.39
C GLN A 9 -20.49 13.14 -22.32
N SER A 10 -19.73 14.21 -22.61
CA SER A 10 -18.76 14.75 -21.64
C SER A 10 -19.46 15.45 -20.48
N ARG A 11 -18.98 15.20 -19.26
CA ARG A 11 -19.59 15.68 -18.00
C ARG A 11 -19.00 17.02 -17.55
N ALA A 12 -19.83 17.91 -17.04
CA ALA A 12 -19.42 19.07 -16.24
C ALA A 12 -19.22 18.67 -14.76
N PRO A 13 -18.19 19.18 -14.06
CA PRO A 13 -17.87 18.79 -12.69
C PRO A 13 -19.04 19.08 -11.72
N THR A 14 -19.26 18.15 -10.80
CA THR A 14 -20.33 18.24 -9.78
C THR A 14 -19.91 19.09 -8.59
N ALA A 15 -20.87 19.77 -7.94
CA ALA A 15 -20.62 20.64 -6.79
C ALA A 15 -19.87 19.95 -5.62
N SER A 16 -20.08 18.66 -5.41
CA SER A 16 -19.35 17.87 -4.40
C SER A 16 -17.87 17.65 -4.72
N GLN A 17 -17.50 17.58 -5.99
CA GLN A 17 -16.11 17.46 -6.45
C GLN A 17 -15.33 18.77 -6.26
N ILE A 18 -16.03 19.91 -6.21
CA ILE A 18 -15.44 21.23 -5.91
C ILE A 18 -15.19 21.37 -4.39
N GLN A 19 -16.06 20.79 -3.56
CA GLN A 19 -16.00 20.96 -2.11
C GLN A 19 -15.00 20.01 -1.42
N ASN A 20 -14.79 18.80 -1.97
CA ASN A 20 -13.84 17.83 -1.44
C ASN A 20 -12.77 17.52 -2.50
N PRO A 21 -11.58 18.16 -2.42
CA PRO A 21 -10.53 17.90 -3.39
C PRO A 21 -10.06 16.44 -3.31
N PRO A 22 -9.68 15.82 -4.44
CA PRO A 22 -9.19 14.45 -4.46
C PRO A 22 -7.93 14.32 -3.58
N PRO A 23 -7.73 13.16 -2.93
CA PRO A 23 -6.53 12.92 -2.13
C PRO A 23 -5.27 13.10 -2.98
N PRO A 24 -4.13 13.48 -2.37
CA PRO A 24 -2.87 13.60 -3.10
C PRO A 24 -2.54 12.25 -3.75
N SER A 25 -2.15 12.32 -5.02
CA SER A 25 -1.91 11.14 -5.84
C SER A 25 -0.83 10.24 -5.23
N SER A 26 -1.05 8.92 -5.30
CA SER A 26 -0.12 7.95 -4.73
C SER A 26 1.31 8.17 -5.24
N SER A 27 2.25 8.15 -4.30
CA SER A 27 3.70 8.25 -4.55
C SER A 27 4.23 7.16 -5.51
N THR A 28 3.47 6.09 -5.72
CA THR A 28 3.81 5.00 -6.64
C THR A 28 3.27 5.15 -8.06
N LYS A 29 2.46 6.18 -8.34
CA LYS A 29 1.93 6.47 -9.69
C LYS A 29 2.92 7.27 -10.55
N ALA A 30 3.77 8.12 -9.96
CA ALA A 30 4.64 9.05 -10.69
C ALA A 30 5.82 8.44 -11.50
N ASN A 31 6.29 7.23 -11.17
CA ASN A 31 7.55 6.67 -11.72
C ASN A 31 7.38 5.44 -12.64
N ARG A 32 6.27 5.32 -13.39
CA ARG A 32 6.02 4.16 -14.27
C ARG A 32 6.56 4.36 -15.67
N LEU A 33 7.88 4.27 -15.84
CA LEU A 33 8.52 4.32 -17.16
C LEU A 33 8.65 2.96 -17.86
N PHE A 34 8.39 1.81 -17.22
CA PHE A 34 8.42 0.50 -17.88
C PHE A 34 7.40 -0.50 -17.33
N GLY A 35 6.57 -1.04 -18.23
CA GLY A 35 5.52 -2.00 -17.97
C GLY A 35 6.00 -3.44 -17.73
N ARG A 36 5.04 -4.27 -17.31
CA ARG A 36 5.10 -5.74 -17.08
C ARG A 36 5.94 -6.22 -15.89
N SER A 37 5.25 -6.52 -14.78
CA SER A 37 5.72 -7.56 -13.85
C SER A 37 4.55 -8.18 -13.07
N HIS A 38 3.80 -9.06 -13.74
CA HIS A 38 2.78 -9.94 -13.13
C HIS A 38 3.39 -11.19 -12.47
N ILE A 39 4.70 -11.45 -12.62
CA ILE A 39 5.39 -12.65 -12.08
C ILE A 39 5.95 -12.41 -10.65
N GLY A 40 5.81 -11.19 -10.11
CA GLY A 40 6.51 -10.76 -8.91
C GLY A 40 5.83 -11.07 -7.56
N HIS A 41 4.57 -11.50 -7.51
CA HIS A 41 3.84 -11.61 -6.23
C HIS A 41 4.40 -12.71 -5.32
N THR A 42 4.68 -13.90 -5.86
CA THR A 42 5.18 -15.06 -5.11
C THR A 42 6.67 -14.92 -4.77
N PHE A 43 7.51 -14.54 -5.73
CA PHE A 43 8.95 -14.35 -5.51
C PHE A 43 9.26 -13.23 -4.50
N ARG A 44 8.44 -12.17 -4.45
CA ARG A 44 8.61 -11.11 -3.46
C ARG A 44 8.26 -11.53 -2.04
N LYS A 45 7.33 -12.47 -1.85
CA LYS A 45 6.94 -12.98 -0.53
C LYS A 45 8.09 -13.77 0.12
N SER A 46 8.78 -14.61 -0.65
CA SER A 46 9.87 -15.45 -0.13
C SER A 46 11.17 -14.68 0.16
N ALA A 47 11.43 -13.56 -0.52
CA ALA A 47 12.61 -12.72 -0.28
C ALA A 47 12.38 -11.61 0.77
N ALA A 48 11.19 -11.49 1.35
CA ALA A 48 10.89 -10.47 2.36
C ALA A 48 11.15 -11.04 3.76
N GLY A 49 12.14 -10.47 4.47
CA GLY A 49 12.49 -10.88 5.84
C GLY A 49 13.82 -11.64 5.97
N ALA A 50 14.48 -11.98 4.86
CA ALA A 50 15.78 -12.63 4.88
C ALA A 50 16.91 -11.69 5.38
N PHE A 51 16.77 -10.39 5.18
CA PHE A 51 17.75 -9.38 5.57
C PHE A 51 17.04 -8.18 6.22
N GLY A 52 17.27 -8.00 7.52
CA GLY A 52 16.71 -6.91 8.30
C GLY A 52 16.73 -7.24 9.80
N PRO A 53 16.67 -6.24 10.69
CA PRO A 53 16.62 -6.46 12.13
C PRO A 53 15.43 -7.35 12.51
N ASP A 54 15.62 -8.30 13.43
CA ASP A 54 14.64 -9.36 13.72
C ASP A 54 13.25 -8.83 14.06
N LEU A 55 13.19 -7.72 14.82
CA LEU A 55 11.92 -7.09 15.19
C LEU A 55 11.14 -6.56 13.98
N ALA A 56 11.84 -5.97 13.01
CA ALA A 56 11.24 -5.31 11.85
C ALA A 56 10.88 -6.29 10.70
N LYS A 57 11.27 -7.57 10.79
CA LYS A 57 11.09 -8.56 9.70
C LYS A 57 9.62 -8.78 9.35
N LYS A 58 8.76 -9.00 10.35
CA LYS A 58 7.32 -9.25 10.15
C LYS A 58 6.63 -8.05 9.50
N LEU A 59 6.92 -6.85 10.01
CA LEU A 59 6.32 -5.64 9.48
C LEU A 59 6.84 -5.29 8.09
N SER A 60 8.10 -5.61 7.79
CA SER A 60 8.66 -5.49 6.44
C SER A 60 7.98 -6.40 5.43
N GLN A 61 7.64 -7.64 5.83
CA GLN A 61 6.86 -8.56 5.01
C GLN A 61 5.45 -8.01 4.76
N LEU A 62 4.78 -7.51 5.80
CA LEU A 62 3.45 -6.90 5.68
C LEU A 62 3.46 -5.71 4.71
N VAL A 63 4.35 -4.73 4.89
CA VAL A 63 4.46 -3.56 3.99
C VAL A 63 4.63 -3.97 2.53
N LYS A 64 5.37 -5.06 2.26
CA LYS A 64 5.58 -5.57 0.91
C LYS A 64 4.32 -6.25 0.34
N MET A 65 3.61 -7.00 1.17
CA MET A 65 2.32 -7.60 0.80
C MET A 65 1.25 -6.53 0.56
N GLU A 66 1.20 -5.48 1.38
CA GLU A 66 0.29 -4.35 1.21
C GLU A 66 0.56 -3.58 -0.09
N LYS A 67 1.83 -3.40 -0.45
CA LYS A 67 2.20 -2.82 -1.75
C LYS A 67 1.67 -3.65 -2.93
N ASN A 68 1.64 -4.97 -2.77
CA ASN A 68 1.12 -5.88 -3.79
C ASN A 68 -0.40 -5.77 -3.88
N VAL A 69 -1.12 -5.74 -2.76
CA VAL A 69 -2.58 -5.54 -2.72
C VAL A 69 -2.97 -4.23 -3.41
N MET A 70 -2.32 -3.12 -3.04
CA MET A 70 -2.55 -1.82 -3.66
C MET A 70 -2.39 -1.84 -5.19
N ARG A 71 -1.37 -2.52 -5.72
CA ARG A 71 -1.18 -2.67 -7.18
C ARG A 71 -2.29 -3.47 -7.84
N SER A 72 -2.76 -4.53 -7.19
CA SER A 72 -3.88 -5.32 -7.70
C SER A 72 -5.16 -4.48 -7.74
N MET A 73 -5.38 -3.62 -6.74
CA MET A 73 -6.52 -2.70 -6.72
C MET A 73 -6.46 -1.66 -7.84
N GLU A 74 -5.29 -1.07 -8.09
CA GLU A 74 -5.07 -0.16 -9.22
C GLU A 74 -5.34 -0.82 -10.59
N LEU A 75 -5.03 -2.11 -10.71
CA LEU A 75 -5.33 -2.87 -11.92
C LEU A 75 -6.84 -3.04 -12.04
N VAL A 76 -7.50 -3.53 -10.98
CA VAL A 76 -8.96 -3.77 -10.96
C VAL A 76 -9.73 -2.49 -11.28
N GLY A 77 -9.35 -1.34 -10.69
CA GLY A 77 -10.01 -0.06 -10.96
C GLY A 77 -9.91 0.35 -12.43
N ARG A 78 -8.73 0.17 -13.05
CA ARG A 78 -8.53 0.45 -14.49
C ARG A 78 -9.35 -0.48 -15.37
N GLU A 79 -9.24 -1.78 -15.16
CA GLU A 79 -9.96 -2.78 -15.95
C GLU A 79 -11.48 -2.60 -15.80
N ARG A 80 -11.96 -2.20 -14.62
CA ARG A 80 -13.39 -1.90 -14.40
C ARG A 80 -13.87 -0.71 -15.23
N MET A 81 -13.05 0.34 -15.37
CA MET A 81 -13.36 1.47 -16.25
C MET A 81 -13.38 1.06 -17.73
N GLU A 82 -12.48 0.18 -18.16
CA GLU A 82 -12.45 -0.36 -19.53
C GLU A 82 -13.68 -1.23 -19.81
N VAL A 83 -14.06 -2.11 -18.86
CA VAL A 83 -15.28 -2.92 -18.95
C VAL A 83 -16.54 -2.04 -19.03
N ALA A 84 -16.60 -0.94 -18.27
CA ALA A 84 -17.70 0.01 -18.33
C ALA A 84 -17.87 0.63 -19.72
N GLN A 85 -16.76 1.00 -20.36
CA GLN A 85 -16.75 1.53 -21.73
C GLN A 85 -17.21 0.47 -22.73
N GLN A 86 -16.67 -0.75 -22.65
CA GLN A 86 -17.07 -1.84 -23.54
C GLN A 86 -18.55 -2.20 -23.40
N LEU A 87 -19.10 -2.16 -22.18
CA LEU A 87 -20.53 -2.40 -21.94
C LEU A 87 -21.41 -1.35 -22.64
N SER A 88 -21.04 -0.07 -22.53
CA SER A 88 -21.78 1.01 -23.22
C SER A 88 -21.67 0.89 -24.74
N ILE A 89 -20.47 0.55 -25.28
CA ILE A 89 -20.27 0.36 -26.73
C ILE A 89 -21.09 -0.82 -27.25
N TRP A 90 -21.06 -1.95 -26.56
CA TRP A 90 -21.83 -3.13 -26.97
C TRP A 90 -23.33 -2.84 -26.99
N GLY A 91 -23.85 -2.14 -25.96
CA GLY A 91 -25.26 -1.79 -25.88
C GLY A 91 -25.74 -0.79 -26.94
N GLU A 92 -24.83 -0.07 -27.61
CA GLU A 92 -25.17 0.82 -28.74
C GLU A 92 -25.81 0.06 -29.91
N ALA A 93 -25.42 -1.19 -30.12
CA ALA A 93 -25.92 -2.01 -31.21
C ALA A 93 -27.20 -2.80 -30.87
N CYS A 94 -27.74 -2.63 -29.65
CA CYS A 94 -28.96 -3.29 -29.18
C CYS A 94 -30.18 -2.38 -29.33
N ASP A 95 -31.36 -2.91 -28.99
CA ASP A 95 -32.62 -2.14 -28.94
C ASP A 95 -32.54 -0.95 -27.96
N ASP A 96 -33.38 0.06 -28.17
CA ASP A 96 -33.32 1.35 -27.48
C ASP A 96 -33.32 1.24 -25.94
N ASP A 97 -34.06 0.29 -25.38
CA ASP A 97 -34.16 0.03 -23.94
C ASP A 97 -32.85 -0.56 -23.39
N VAL A 98 -32.28 -1.55 -24.07
CA VAL A 98 -30.99 -2.13 -23.73
C VAL A 98 -29.88 -1.08 -23.88
N SER A 99 -29.94 -0.26 -24.92
CA SER A 99 -28.96 0.80 -25.16
C SER A 99 -28.95 1.84 -24.04
N ASP A 100 -30.13 2.31 -23.61
CA ASP A 100 -30.21 3.29 -22.52
C ASP A 100 -29.74 2.70 -21.18
N VAL A 101 -30.20 1.49 -20.83
CA VAL A 101 -29.83 0.83 -19.55
C VAL A 101 -28.33 0.56 -19.48
N THR A 102 -27.74 0.01 -20.54
CA THR A 102 -26.29 -0.31 -20.58
C THR A 102 -25.42 0.93 -20.55
N ASP A 103 -25.86 2.05 -21.15
CA ASP A 103 -25.15 3.33 -21.05
C ASP A 103 -25.13 3.85 -19.60
N LYS A 104 -26.27 3.80 -18.88
CA LYS A 104 -26.31 4.21 -17.46
C LYS A 104 -25.53 3.27 -16.55
N LEU A 105 -25.58 1.97 -16.79
CA LEU A 105 -24.76 0.99 -16.07
C LEU A 105 -23.26 1.25 -16.31
N GLY A 106 -22.87 1.59 -17.54
CA GLY A 106 -21.51 2.02 -17.86
C GLY A 106 -21.06 3.20 -16.99
N VAL A 107 -21.89 4.24 -16.85
CA VAL A 107 -21.57 5.40 -15.98
C VAL A 107 -21.34 4.97 -14.54
N LEU A 108 -22.21 4.13 -13.99
CA LEU A 108 -22.08 3.67 -12.60
C LEU A 108 -20.82 2.81 -12.40
N ILE A 109 -20.54 1.89 -13.31
CA ILE A 109 -19.35 1.01 -13.22
C ILE A 109 -18.06 1.84 -13.38
N TYR A 110 -18.06 2.85 -14.26
CA TYR A 110 -16.92 3.74 -14.44
C TYR A 110 -16.64 4.56 -13.17
N GLU A 111 -17.68 5.14 -12.56
CA GLU A 111 -17.54 5.88 -11.30
C GLU A 111 -17.04 4.97 -10.17
N ILE A 112 -17.44 3.71 -10.12
CA ILE A 112 -16.88 2.74 -9.18
C ILE A 112 -15.35 2.59 -9.39
N GLY A 113 -14.89 2.51 -10.64
CA GLY A 113 -13.46 2.45 -10.94
C GLY A 113 -12.69 3.70 -10.51
N GLU A 114 -13.27 4.89 -10.71
CA GLU A 114 -12.71 6.16 -10.23
C GLU A 114 -12.65 6.24 -8.69
N LEU A 115 -13.70 5.79 -8.00
CA LEU A 115 -13.73 5.71 -6.54
C LEU A 115 -12.69 4.71 -6.00
N GLU A 116 -12.48 3.60 -6.70
CA GLU A 116 -11.40 2.66 -6.37
C GLU A 116 -10.02 3.29 -6.54
N ASP A 117 -9.77 4.07 -7.59
CA ASP A 117 -8.49 4.76 -7.79
C ASP A 117 -8.23 5.82 -6.70
N GLN A 118 -9.27 6.56 -6.29
CA GLN A 118 -9.19 7.48 -5.16
C GLN A 118 -8.94 6.74 -3.82
N PHE A 119 -9.54 5.57 -3.65
CA PHE A 119 -9.31 4.74 -2.47
C PHE A 119 -7.88 4.20 -2.42
N VAL A 120 -7.31 3.80 -3.56
CA VAL A 120 -5.90 3.40 -3.67
C VAL A 120 -4.96 4.48 -3.13
N ASP A 121 -5.22 5.76 -3.41
CA ASP A 121 -4.39 6.85 -2.91
C ASP A 121 -4.42 6.94 -1.38
N ARG A 122 -5.59 6.73 -0.75
CA ARG A 122 -5.71 6.64 0.72
C ARG A 122 -5.05 5.37 1.27
N TYR A 123 -5.15 4.27 0.53
CA TYR A 123 -4.51 3.00 0.87
C TYR A 123 -2.98 3.12 0.87
N ASP A 124 -2.42 3.90 -0.05
CA ASP A 124 -0.98 4.21 -0.09
C ASP A 124 -0.53 4.96 1.16
N GLN A 125 -1.32 5.93 1.64
CA GLN A 125 -1.04 6.66 2.88
C GLN A 125 -1.02 5.72 4.09
N TYR A 126 -2.01 4.83 4.21
CA TYR A 126 -2.02 3.77 5.23
C TYR A 126 -0.74 2.93 5.16
N ARG A 127 -0.35 2.46 3.97
CA ARG A 127 0.87 1.66 3.79
C ARG A 127 2.13 2.43 4.20
N VAL A 128 2.22 3.71 3.87
CA VAL A 128 3.34 4.58 4.26
C VAL A 128 3.41 4.74 5.78
N THR A 129 2.28 4.87 6.47
CA THR A 129 2.21 4.89 7.94
C THR A 129 2.76 3.59 8.54
N ILE A 130 2.35 2.42 8.03
CA ILE A 130 2.91 1.13 8.49
C ILE A 130 4.41 1.03 8.21
N LYS A 131 4.86 1.54 7.05
CA LYS A 131 6.30 1.62 6.73
C LYS A 131 7.07 2.50 7.74
N SER A 132 6.47 3.59 8.22
CA SER A 132 7.06 4.45 9.25
C SER A 132 7.27 3.70 10.56
N ILE A 133 6.26 2.96 11.04
CA ILE A 133 6.36 2.12 12.25
C ILE A 133 7.51 1.11 12.11
N ARG A 134 7.61 0.43 10.96
CA ARG A 134 8.71 -0.50 10.68
C ARG A 134 10.09 0.16 10.76
N ASN A 135 10.22 1.40 10.29
CA ASN A 135 11.48 2.13 10.36
C ASN A 135 11.84 2.45 11.82
N ILE A 136 10.86 2.81 12.64
CA ILE A 136 11.05 3.03 14.08
C ILE A 136 11.49 1.74 14.77
N GLU A 137 10.80 0.62 14.51
CA GLU A 137 11.19 -0.69 15.06
C GLU A 137 12.62 -1.05 14.70
N ALA A 138 13.02 -0.85 13.45
CA ALA A 138 14.39 -1.08 13.00
C ALA A 138 15.40 -0.17 13.71
N SER A 139 15.04 1.09 13.97
CA SER A 139 15.92 2.07 14.63
C SER A 139 16.21 1.77 16.11
N VAL A 140 15.31 1.04 16.79
CA VAL A 140 15.45 0.69 18.22
C VAL A 140 16.31 -0.57 18.41
N GLN A 141 16.54 -1.35 17.35
CA GLN A 141 17.28 -2.62 17.43
C GLN A 141 18.73 -2.45 17.94
N PRO A 142 19.54 -1.48 17.48
CA PRO A 142 20.88 -1.26 18.00
C PRO A 142 20.94 -1.07 19.52
N SER A 143 19.95 -0.38 20.11
CA SER A 143 19.88 -0.17 21.57
C SER A 143 19.60 -1.47 22.31
N ARG A 144 18.75 -2.36 21.75
CA ARG A 144 18.48 -3.69 22.32
C ARG A 144 19.70 -4.59 22.23
N ASP A 145 20.36 -4.60 21.08
CA ASP A 145 21.57 -5.39 20.85
C ASP A 145 22.70 -4.94 21.78
N ARG A 146 22.85 -3.63 22.01
CA ARG A 146 23.81 -3.07 22.98
C ARG A 146 23.50 -3.55 24.41
N LYS A 147 22.24 -3.43 24.84
CA LYS A 147 21.81 -3.88 26.18
C LYS A 147 22.06 -5.38 26.38
N GLN A 148 21.72 -6.20 25.39
CA GLN A 148 21.96 -7.64 25.44
C GLN A 148 23.46 -7.95 25.53
N LYS A 149 24.29 -7.29 24.72
CA LYS A 149 25.75 -7.46 24.73
C LYS A 149 26.36 -7.11 26.09
N ILE A 150 25.94 -6.02 26.73
CA ILE A 150 26.41 -5.64 28.08
C ILE A 150 25.97 -6.70 29.10
N THR A 151 24.71 -7.16 29.02
CA THR A 151 24.18 -8.20 29.91
C THR A 151 24.96 -9.51 29.79
N ASP A 152 25.27 -9.95 28.57
CA ASP A 152 26.04 -11.17 28.31
C ASP A 152 27.49 -11.04 28.80
N GLN A 153 28.10 -9.86 28.65
CA GLN A 153 29.43 -9.57 29.18
C GLN A 153 29.46 -9.62 30.71
N ILE A 154 28.45 -9.06 31.38
CA ILE A 154 28.30 -9.13 32.84
C ILE A 154 28.15 -10.59 33.27
N ALA A 155 27.27 -11.37 32.63
CA ALA A 155 27.06 -12.77 32.95
C ALA A 155 28.35 -13.60 32.77
N GLN A 156 29.09 -13.36 31.68
CA GLN A 156 30.36 -14.04 31.41
C GLN A 156 31.43 -13.69 32.46
N LEU A 157 31.56 -12.41 32.82
CA LEU A 157 32.52 -11.96 33.83
C LEU A 157 32.14 -12.47 35.23
N LYS A 158 30.87 -12.45 35.60
CA LYS A 158 30.40 -13.02 36.88
C LYS A 158 30.72 -14.52 37.00
N TYR A 159 30.66 -15.26 35.89
CA TYR A 159 30.98 -16.70 35.88
C TYR A 159 32.49 -16.97 35.91
N LYS A 160 33.29 -16.24 35.11
CA LYS A 160 34.74 -16.52 34.94
C LYS A 160 35.64 -15.75 35.91
N GLU A 161 35.32 -14.50 36.19
CA GLU A 161 36.15 -13.55 36.95
C GLU A 161 35.26 -12.69 37.88
N PRO A 162 34.65 -13.28 38.92
CA PRO A 162 33.63 -12.62 39.74
C PRO A 162 34.13 -11.37 40.49
N ASN A 163 35.44 -11.23 40.70
CA ASN A 163 36.05 -10.08 41.37
C ASN A 163 36.55 -8.99 40.41
N SER A 164 36.22 -9.10 39.11
CA SER A 164 36.69 -8.14 38.11
C SER A 164 36.05 -6.76 38.32
N PRO A 165 36.82 -5.67 38.46
CA PRO A 165 36.27 -4.31 38.62
C PRO A 165 35.49 -3.83 37.39
N LYS A 166 35.66 -4.51 36.23
CA LYS A 166 34.89 -4.25 35.01
C LYS A 166 33.41 -4.57 35.17
N ILE A 167 33.02 -5.43 36.11
CA ILE A 167 31.62 -5.77 36.38
C ILE A 167 30.87 -4.51 36.84
N VAL A 168 31.44 -3.74 37.76
CA VAL A 168 30.81 -2.51 38.30
C VAL A 168 30.62 -1.46 37.21
N VAL A 169 31.61 -1.31 36.31
CA VAL A 169 31.52 -0.36 35.19
C VAL A 169 30.43 -0.77 34.19
N LEU A 170 30.36 -2.05 33.85
CA LEU A 170 29.33 -2.57 32.93
C LEU A 170 27.93 -2.52 33.56
N GLU A 171 27.80 -2.71 34.87
CA GLU A 171 26.54 -2.53 35.61
C GLU A 171 26.09 -1.08 35.66
N GLN A 172 27.01 -0.10 35.61
CA GLN A 172 26.69 1.32 35.47
C GLN A 172 26.33 1.72 34.03
N GLU A 173 26.86 1.02 33.02
CA GLU A 173 26.58 1.28 31.61
C GLU A 173 25.25 0.66 31.13
N LEU A 174 24.75 -0.37 31.84
CA LEU A 174 23.50 -1.10 31.54
C LEU A 174 22.23 -0.31 31.89
#